data_AF-A0A941MBU3-F1
#
_entry.id   AF-A0A941MBU3-F1
#
_cell.length_a   1.000
_cell.length_b   1.000
_cell.length_c   1.000
_cell.angle_alpha   90.00
_cell.angle_beta   90.00
_cell.angle_gamma   90.00
#
_symmetry.space_group_name_H-M   'P 1'
#
loop_
_entity.id
_entity.type
_entity.pdbx_description
1 polymer ?
#
loop_
_entity_poly.entity_id
_entity_poly.type
_entity_poly.pdbx_seq_one_letter_code
_entity_poly.pdbx_strand_id
1 'polypeptide(L)'
;MSLFSPRNQLIGCLLLAGIGLGLFFSGDYRDIPFPVGWLGTCLFVAAVWFCVDLIHRVPHSDEEARIAPGEWQAWIGVAFVGAVIASTLINVDVFRAQVPIGHNPDAGAVGERIGTLFVAWLVLVHVLKRRWAGKVLEDERDLQIQRTASDWARCATAGGVVVIAVLLGFSDTERLREFSYPFIAQMLMLALLWGLWFDQSVAAVLYWRDRRGVQA
;
A
#
# COMPACT_ATOMS: atom_id res chain seq x y z
N MET A 1 21.35 12.23 26.02
CA MET A 1 20.52 11.17 26.62
C MET A 1 19.96 10.30 25.49
N SER A 2 20.65 9.21 25.11
CA SER A 2 20.13 8.24 24.12
C SER A 2 19.62 7.00 24.87
N LEU A 3 18.35 7.00 25.26
CA LEU A 3 17.78 5.95 26.12
C LEU A 3 17.34 4.68 25.37
N PHE A 4 17.50 4.62 24.05
CA PHE A 4 17.05 3.47 23.25
C PHE A 4 18.08 3.06 22.21
N SER A 5 18.35 1.75 22.14
CA SER A 5 19.09 1.11 21.04
C SER A 5 18.49 1.57 19.69
N PRO A 6 19.31 1.84 18.65
CA PRO A 6 18.82 2.27 17.33
C PRO A 6 17.76 1.33 16.75
N ARG A 7 17.84 0.03 17.09
CA ARG A 7 16.82 -0.97 16.74
C ARG A 7 15.48 -0.72 17.43
N ASN A 8 15.49 -0.35 18.71
CA ASN A 8 14.27 -0.03 19.47
C ASN A 8 13.66 1.31 19.02
N GLN A 9 14.50 2.25 18.57
CA GLN A 9 14.03 3.50 17.97
C GLN A 9 13.34 3.25 16.61
N LEU A 10 13.88 2.36 15.78
CA LEU A 10 13.25 1.91 14.53
C LEU A 10 11.92 1.20 14.79
N ILE A 11 11.86 0.27 15.75
CA ILE A 11 10.61 -0.42 16.12
C ILE A 11 9.58 0.58 16.64
N GLY A 12 9.97 1.51 17.51
CA GLY A 12 9.08 2.57 17.99
C GLY A 12 8.57 3.47 16.86
N CYS A 13 9.43 3.77 15.88
CA CYS A 13 9.06 4.59 14.73
C CYS A 13 8.15 3.85 13.74
N LEU A 14 8.36 2.54 13.52
CA LEU A 14 7.47 1.67 12.76
C LEU A 14 6.09 1.55 13.43
N LEU A 15 6.06 1.42 14.76
CA LEU A 15 4.82 1.42 15.53
C LEU A 15 4.11 2.77 15.43
N LEU A 16 4.84 3.88 15.55
CA LEU A 16 4.28 5.23 15.36
C LEU A 16 3.78 5.46 13.94
N ALA A 17 4.46 4.95 12.93
CA ALA A 17 4.01 5.01 11.54
C ALA A 17 2.75 4.16 11.34
N GLY A 18 2.68 2.96 11.93
CA GLY A 18 1.49 2.12 11.92
C GLY A 18 0.30 2.75 12.66
N ILE A 19 0.54 3.39 13.81
CA ILE A 19 -0.47 4.13 14.57
C ILE A 19 -0.92 5.38 13.79
N GLY A 20 0.01 6.12 13.19
CA GLY A 20 -0.29 7.28 12.33
C GLY A 20 -1.12 6.87 11.12
N LEU A 21 -0.78 5.75 10.47
CA LEU A 21 -1.56 5.17 9.38
C LEU A 21 -2.96 4.73 9.83
N GLY A 22 -3.07 4.10 11.01
CA GLY A 22 -4.36 3.72 11.59
C GLY A 22 -5.24 4.93 11.93
N LEU A 23 -4.66 5.98 12.52
CA LEU A 23 -5.35 7.24 12.82
C LEU A 23 -5.73 8.02 11.56
N PHE A 24 -4.90 7.95 10.52
CA PHE A 24 -5.17 8.53 9.20
C PHE A 24 -6.44 7.93 8.57
N PHE A 25 -6.63 6.61 8.68
CA PHE A 25 -7.85 5.95 8.20
C PHE A 25 -9.04 6.06 9.16
N SER A 26 -8.79 6.13 10.47
CA SER A 26 -9.83 6.21 11.50
C SER A 26 -10.40 7.62 11.70
N GLY A 27 -9.74 8.66 11.19
CA GLY A 27 -9.99 10.06 11.55
C GLY A 27 -11.40 10.60 11.26
N ASP A 28 -12.16 9.94 10.38
CA ASP A 28 -13.54 10.31 10.02
C ASP A 28 -14.61 9.34 10.54
N TYR A 29 -14.21 8.18 11.08
CA TYR A 29 -15.14 7.09 11.40
C TYR A 29 -15.91 7.26 12.70
N ARG A 30 -15.62 8.34 13.45
CA ARG A 30 -16.33 8.69 14.66
C ARG A 30 -16.50 10.20 14.65
N ASP A 31 -17.69 10.67 15.04
CA ASP A 31 -18.03 12.05 15.38
C ASP A 31 -17.18 12.57 16.56
N ILE A 32 -15.86 12.53 16.43
CA ILE A 32 -14.91 13.02 17.41
C ILE A 32 -14.65 14.47 16.99
N PRO A 33 -14.93 15.47 17.84
CA PRO A 33 -14.80 16.89 17.51
C PRO A 33 -13.35 17.38 17.34
N PHE A 34 -12.39 16.46 17.25
CA PHE A 34 -10.98 16.76 17.02
C PHE A 34 -10.61 16.44 15.57
N PRO A 35 -9.70 17.22 14.94
CA PRO A 35 -9.19 16.93 13.60
C PRO A 35 -8.21 15.75 13.64
N VAL A 36 -8.71 14.56 13.99
CA VAL A 36 -7.93 13.32 14.15
C VAL A 36 -7.30 12.90 12.83
N GLY A 37 -7.97 13.16 11.69
CA GLY A 37 -7.41 12.93 10.36
C GLY A 37 -6.13 13.74 10.09
N TRP A 38 -6.12 15.04 10.42
CA TRP A 38 -4.93 15.90 10.26
C TRP A 38 -3.81 15.50 11.21
N LEU A 39 -4.13 15.20 12.47
CA LEU A 39 -3.16 14.67 13.44
C LEU A 39 -2.56 13.33 12.98
N GLY A 40 -3.37 12.44 12.41
CA GLY A 40 -2.94 11.18 11.81
C GLY A 40 -2.00 11.39 10.63
N THR A 41 -2.32 12.33 9.72
CA THR A 41 -1.44 12.71 8.61
C THR A 41 -0.11 13.27 9.10
N CYS A 42 -0.13 14.23 10.02
CA CYS A 42 1.08 14.84 10.57
C CYS A 42 1.93 13.81 11.31
N LEU A 43 1.30 12.93 12.10
CA LEU A 43 1.99 11.86 12.82
C LEU A 43 2.58 10.83 11.86
N PHE A 44 1.86 10.44 10.81
CA PHE A 44 2.35 9.53 9.79
C PHE A 44 3.54 10.13 9.03
N VAL A 45 3.44 11.37 8.57
CA VAL A 45 4.53 12.08 7.87
C VAL A 45 5.75 12.23 8.78
N ALA A 46 5.55 12.64 10.04
CA ALA A 46 6.64 12.76 11.01
C ALA A 46 7.29 11.40 11.33
N ALA A 47 6.49 10.34 11.48
CA ALA A 47 7.00 8.99 11.73
C ALA A 47 7.74 8.41 10.51
N VAL A 48 7.25 8.65 9.29
CA VAL A 48 7.95 8.28 8.05
C VAL A 48 9.26 9.05 7.94
N TRP A 49 9.26 10.36 8.22
CA TRP A 49 10.47 11.19 8.20
C TRP A 49 11.50 10.73 9.23
N PHE A 50 11.05 10.39 10.44
CA PHE A 50 11.91 9.92 11.52
C PHE A 50 12.42 8.50 11.25
N CYS A 51 11.60 7.63 10.64
CA CYS A 51 12.05 6.34 10.10
C CYS A 51 13.15 6.54 9.06
N VAL A 52 12.98 7.49 8.13
CA VAL A 52 13.96 7.82 7.10
C VAL A 52 15.27 8.36 7.69
N ASP A 53 15.21 9.30 8.65
CA ASP A 53 16.40 9.84 9.32
C ASP A 53 17.12 8.75 10.14
N LEU A 54 16.39 7.91 10.86
CA LEU A 54 16.96 6.77 11.58
C LEU A 54 17.59 5.75 10.63
N ILE A 55 16.93 5.44 9.51
CA ILE A 55 17.47 4.57 8.46
C ILE A 55 18.80 5.14 7.95
N HIS A 56 18.93 6.46 7.73
CA HIS A 56 20.20 7.07 7.31
C HIS A 56 21.29 7.02 8.39
N ARG A 57 20.93 7.08 9.67
CA ARG A 57 21.88 7.07 10.79
C ARG A 57 22.32 5.68 11.22
N VAL A 58 21.56 4.64 10.89
CA VAL A 58 21.92 3.24 11.18
C VAL A 58 22.96 2.77 10.15
N PRO A 59 24.18 2.38 10.57
CA PRO A 59 25.18 1.79 9.69
C PRO A 59 24.63 0.52 9.03
N HIS A 60 25.04 0.22 7.80
CA HIS A 60 24.67 -1.04 7.15
C HIS A 60 24.96 -2.21 8.09
N SER A 61 23.92 -2.93 8.52
CA SER A 61 24.11 -4.19 9.21
C SER A 61 24.41 -5.27 8.17
N ASP A 62 25.24 -6.26 8.52
CA ASP A 62 25.58 -7.38 7.64
C ASP A 62 24.34 -8.21 7.24
N GLU A 63 23.24 -8.12 8.01
CA GLU A 63 21.93 -8.70 7.68
C GLU A 63 21.18 -7.89 6.62
N GLU A 64 21.16 -6.54 6.70
CA GLU A 64 20.54 -5.68 5.68
C GLU A 64 21.29 -5.73 4.35
N ALA A 65 22.61 -5.91 4.38
CA ALA A 65 23.42 -6.03 3.18
C ALA A 65 23.05 -7.25 2.32
N ARG A 66 22.46 -8.29 2.94
CA ARG A 66 22.02 -9.54 2.28
C ARG A 66 20.63 -9.46 1.65
N ILE A 67 19.86 -8.42 1.93
CA ILE A 67 18.51 -8.24 1.37
C ILE A 67 18.62 -7.55 0.01
N ALA A 68 18.06 -8.18 -1.03
CA ALA A 68 18.04 -7.59 -2.36
C ALA A 68 17.18 -6.31 -2.37
N PRO A 69 17.59 -5.24 -3.09
CA PRO A 69 16.78 -4.02 -3.20
C PRO A 69 15.35 -4.29 -3.70
N GLY A 70 15.18 -5.24 -4.62
CA GLY A 70 13.88 -5.69 -5.13
C GLY A 70 12.97 -6.30 -4.06
N GLU A 71 13.53 -6.98 -3.06
CA GLU A 71 12.75 -7.53 -1.94
C GLU A 71 12.13 -6.42 -1.10
N TRP A 72 12.90 -5.38 -0.78
CA TRP A 72 12.40 -4.23 -0.02
C TRP A 72 11.33 -3.47 -0.79
N GLN A 73 11.54 -3.25 -2.09
CA GLN A 73 10.56 -2.57 -2.93
C GLN A 73 9.26 -3.35 -2.97
N ALA A 74 9.31 -4.69 -3.10
CA ALA A 74 8.14 -5.55 -3.11
C ALA A 74 7.38 -5.48 -1.77
N TRP A 75 8.05 -5.59 -0.62
CA TRP A 75 7.40 -5.48 0.69
C TRP A 75 6.75 -4.11 0.94
N ILE A 76 7.42 -3.03 0.53
CA ILE A 76 6.85 -1.68 0.59
C ILE A 76 5.61 -1.58 -0.31
N GLY A 77 5.68 -2.16 -1.51
CA GLY A 77 4.55 -2.27 -2.44
C GLY A 77 3.37 -3.00 -1.81
N VAL A 78 3.59 -4.16 -1.18
CA VAL A 78 2.54 -4.93 -0.46
C VAL A 78 1.87 -4.07 0.61
N ALA A 79 2.65 -3.39 1.44
CA ALA A 79 2.12 -2.54 2.51
C ALA A 79 1.32 -1.35 1.96
N PHE A 80 1.84 -0.68 0.93
CA PHE A 80 1.21 0.47 0.30
C PHE A 80 -0.11 0.09 -0.38
N VAL A 81 -0.09 -0.91 -1.27
CA VAL A 81 -1.28 -1.35 -2.00
C VAL A 81 -2.31 -1.94 -1.03
N GLY A 82 -1.86 -2.67 0.00
CA GLY A 82 -2.72 -3.16 1.07
C GLY A 82 -3.43 -2.03 1.83
N ALA A 83 -2.74 -0.93 2.12
CA ALA A 83 -3.34 0.25 2.73
C ALA A 83 -4.38 0.93 1.82
N VAL A 84 -4.11 1.01 0.50
CA VAL A 84 -5.06 1.56 -0.48
C VAL A 84 -6.30 0.66 -0.63
N ILE A 85 -6.13 -0.67 -0.62
CA ILE A 85 -7.23 -1.64 -0.62
C ILE A 85 -8.07 -1.49 0.65
N ALA A 86 -7.43 -1.45 1.83
CA ALA A 86 -8.12 -1.27 3.10
C ALA A 86 -8.91 0.04 3.12
N SER A 87 -8.30 1.15 2.69
CA SER A 87 -8.98 2.44 2.52
C SER A 87 -10.22 2.34 1.63
N THR A 88 -10.08 1.68 0.49
CA THR A 88 -11.17 1.50 -0.49
C THR A 88 -12.32 0.69 0.09
N LEU A 89 -12.02 -0.39 0.82
CA LEU A 89 -13.02 -1.26 1.42
C LEU A 89 -13.74 -0.58 2.58
N ILE A 90 -13.01 0.19 3.39
CA ILE A 90 -13.58 0.98 4.47
C ILE A 90 -14.54 2.03 3.88
N ASN A 91 -14.09 2.82 2.91
CA ASN A 91 -14.87 3.92 2.33
C ASN A 91 -15.83 3.48 1.20
N VAL A 92 -16.20 2.20 1.13
CA VAL A 92 -16.98 1.66 0.00
C VAL A 92 -18.38 2.29 -0.11
N ASP A 93 -18.98 2.68 1.03
CA ASP A 93 -20.31 3.28 1.07
C ASP A 93 -20.36 4.67 0.43
N VAL A 94 -19.25 5.42 0.45
CA VAL A 94 -19.13 6.75 -0.18
C VAL A 94 -19.41 6.68 -1.68
N PHE A 95 -19.04 5.57 -2.31
CA PHE A 95 -19.20 5.37 -3.76
C PHE A 95 -20.55 4.76 -4.14
N ARG A 96 -21.38 4.30 -3.18
CA ARG A 96 -22.74 3.82 -3.46
C ARG A 96 -23.70 4.95 -3.82
N ALA A 97 -23.43 6.17 -3.37
CA ALA A 97 -24.25 7.33 -3.71
C ALA A 97 -24.30 7.52 -5.24
N GLN A 98 -25.50 7.76 -5.79
CA GLN A 98 -25.69 8.06 -7.22
C GLN A 98 -25.33 9.51 -7.55
N VAL A 99 -24.23 10.01 -6.97
CA VAL A 99 -23.72 11.36 -7.18
C VAL A 99 -22.45 11.24 -8.04
N PRO A 100 -22.29 12.06 -9.09
CA PRO A 100 -21.04 12.11 -9.84
C PRO A 100 -19.85 12.39 -8.91
N ILE A 101 -18.74 11.67 -9.08
CA ILE A 101 -17.56 11.72 -8.18
C ILE A 101 -17.07 13.16 -7.95
N GLY A 102 -17.06 14.00 -8.99
CA GLY A 102 -16.62 15.40 -8.89
C GLY A 102 -17.52 16.33 -8.06
N HIS A 103 -18.74 15.90 -7.72
CA HIS A 103 -19.69 16.66 -6.90
C HIS A 103 -19.92 16.02 -5.52
N ASN A 104 -19.25 14.90 -5.22
CA ASN A 104 -19.32 14.24 -3.93
C ASN A 104 -18.12 14.69 -3.05
N PRO A 105 -18.33 15.55 -2.04
CA PRO A 105 -17.24 16.04 -1.19
C PRO A 105 -16.54 14.91 -0.42
N ASP A 106 -17.27 13.86 -0.05
CA ASP A 106 -16.74 12.71 0.68
C ASP A 106 -15.82 11.87 -0.21
N ALA A 107 -16.19 11.68 -1.48
CA ALA A 107 -15.33 11.02 -2.47
C ALA A 107 -14.05 11.83 -2.73
N GLY A 108 -14.17 13.17 -2.75
CA GLY A 108 -13.03 14.09 -2.81
C GLY A 108 -12.08 13.92 -1.62
N ALA A 109 -12.60 13.85 -0.39
CA ALA A 109 -11.82 13.66 0.82
C ALA A 109 -11.08 12.30 0.84
N VAL A 110 -11.74 11.22 0.39
CA VAL A 110 -11.11 9.90 0.22
C VAL A 110 -9.98 9.98 -0.81
N GLY A 111 -10.21 10.66 -1.94
CA GLY A 111 -9.20 10.88 -2.97
C GLY A 111 -7.99 11.67 -2.45
N GLU A 112 -8.20 12.74 -1.69
CA GLU A 112 -7.13 13.53 -1.07
C GLU A 112 -6.28 12.71 -0.09
N ARG A 113 -6.92 11.83 0.69
CA ARG A 113 -6.22 10.90 1.59
C ARG A 113 -5.34 9.92 0.81
N ILE A 114 -5.90 9.29 -0.22
CA ILE A 114 -5.13 8.37 -1.07
C ILE A 114 -3.99 9.11 -1.78
N GLY A 115 -4.23 10.33 -2.26
CA GLY A 115 -3.22 11.18 -2.88
C GLY A 115 -2.08 11.54 -1.92
N THR A 116 -2.38 11.88 -0.68
CA THR A 116 -1.38 12.17 0.36
C THR A 116 -0.53 10.93 0.68
N LEU A 117 -1.16 9.76 0.77
CA LEU A 117 -0.48 8.49 0.95
C LEU A 117 0.44 8.17 -0.25
N PHE A 118 -0.01 8.44 -1.48
CA PHE A 118 0.80 8.29 -2.69
C PHE A 118 2.02 9.22 -2.71
N VAL A 119 1.86 10.49 -2.30
CA VAL A 119 2.97 11.45 -2.17
C VAL A 119 3.99 10.96 -1.12
N ALA A 120 3.52 10.53 0.06
CA ALA A 120 4.39 9.98 1.09
C ALA A 120 5.16 8.75 0.59
N TRP A 121 4.50 7.90 -0.18
CA TRP A 121 5.12 6.74 -0.83
C TRP A 121 6.17 7.14 -1.87
N LEU A 122 5.91 8.13 -2.74
CA LEU A 122 6.90 8.62 -3.71
C LEU A 122 8.15 9.16 -3.02
N VAL A 123 7.99 9.92 -1.93
CA VAL A 123 9.11 10.42 -1.13
C VAL A 123 9.92 9.26 -0.56
N LEU A 124 9.24 8.25 0.00
CA LEU A 124 9.88 7.06 0.53
C LEU A 124 10.68 6.32 -0.55
N VAL A 125 10.07 6.02 -1.70
CA VAL A 125 10.73 5.34 -2.83
C VAL A 125 11.94 6.15 -3.32
N HIS A 126 11.81 7.47 -3.47
CA HIS A 126 12.92 8.31 -3.92
C HIS A 126 14.10 8.28 -2.97
N VAL A 127 13.82 8.30 -1.66
CA VAL A 127 14.84 8.20 -0.62
C VAL A 127 15.53 6.84 -0.63
N LEU A 128 14.78 5.74 -0.70
CA LEU A 128 15.37 4.39 -0.75
C LEU A 128 16.18 4.19 -2.03
N LYS A 129 15.72 4.71 -3.17
CA LYS A 129 16.46 4.68 -4.43
C LYS A 129 17.81 5.39 -4.32
N ARG A 130 17.88 6.53 -3.63
CA ARG A 130 19.15 7.21 -3.34
C ARG A 130 20.06 6.40 -2.40
N ARG A 131 19.49 5.73 -1.39
CA ARG A 131 20.24 4.83 -0.49
C ARG A 131 20.90 3.67 -1.23
N TRP A 132 20.33 3.21 -2.33
CA TRP A 132 20.85 2.09 -3.12
C TRP A 132 21.52 2.48 -4.44
N ALA A 133 21.74 3.78 -4.67
CA ALA A 133 22.44 4.29 -5.84
C ALA A 133 23.89 3.78 -5.83
N GLY A 134 24.13 2.65 -6.51
CA GLY A 134 25.43 1.97 -6.56
C GLY A 134 25.36 0.44 -6.53
N LYS A 135 24.21 -0.19 -6.22
CA LYS A 135 24.02 -1.64 -6.38
C LYS A 135 23.47 -1.96 -7.78
N VAL A 136 23.93 -3.07 -8.37
CA VAL A 136 23.41 -3.59 -9.65
C VAL A 136 21.91 -3.82 -9.48
N LEU A 137 21.10 -3.08 -10.23
CA LEU A 137 19.68 -2.88 -9.96
C LEU A 137 18.77 -3.94 -10.58
N GLU A 138 19.25 -4.73 -11.55
CA GLU A 138 18.49 -5.81 -12.19
C GLU A 138 19.42 -6.93 -12.69
N ASP A 139 19.19 -8.16 -12.21
CA ASP A 139 19.78 -9.40 -12.74
C ASP A 139 18.69 -10.23 -13.48
N GLU A 140 19.07 -11.24 -14.28
CA GLU A 140 18.12 -12.15 -14.94
C GLU A 140 17.21 -12.85 -13.92
N ARG A 141 17.72 -13.04 -12.69
CA ARG A 141 16.95 -13.53 -11.55
C ARG A 141 15.78 -12.61 -11.19
N ASP A 142 16.00 -11.29 -11.16
CA ASP A 142 14.96 -10.31 -10.83
C ASP A 142 13.87 -10.31 -11.91
N LEU A 143 14.27 -10.43 -13.17
CA LEU A 143 13.35 -10.55 -14.31
C LEU A 143 12.48 -11.81 -14.21
N GLN A 144 13.02 -12.95 -13.78
CA GLN A 144 12.23 -14.18 -13.58
C GLN A 144 11.22 -14.05 -12.44
N ILE A 145 11.61 -13.42 -11.34
CA ILE A 145 10.71 -13.15 -10.21
C ILE A 145 9.58 -12.22 -10.64
N GLN A 146 9.89 -11.14 -11.36
CA GLN A 146 8.89 -10.21 -11.88
C GLN A 146 7.95 -10.89 -12.88
N ARG A 147 8.45 -11.71 -13.81
CA ARG A 147 7.60 -12.45 -14.76
C ARG A 147 6.60 -13.34 -14.02
N THR A 148 7.08 -14.10 -13.04
CA THR A 148 6.23 -14.99 -12.23
C THR A 148 5.18 -14.19 -11.47
N ALA A 149 5.59 -13.11 -10.78
CA ALA A 149 4.68 -12.22 -10.06
C ALA A 149 3.60 -11.63 -10.97
N SER A 150 3.99 -11.18 -12.18
CA SER A 150 3.06 -10.61 -13.17
C SER A 150 2.06 -11.63 -13.71
N ASP A 151 2.44 -12.91 -13.82
CA ASP A 151 1.49 -13.97 -14.20
C ASP A 151 0.42 -14.18 -13.13
N TRP A 152 0.82 -14.19 -11.85
CA TRP A 152 -0.13 -14.21 -10.73
C TRP A 152 -1.02 -12.98 -10.71
N ALA A 153 -0.46 -11.79 -10.96
CA ALA A 153 -1.19 -10.54 -11.05
C ALA A 153 -2.25 -10.56 -12.15
N ARG A 154 -1.89 -11.09 -13.33
CA ARG A 154 -2.80 -11.29 -14.47
C ARG A 154 -3.94 -12.23 -14.10
N CYS A 155 -3.64 -13.37 -13.49
CA CYS A 155 -4.66 -14.33 -13.05
C CYS A 155 -5.60 -13.71 -11.99
N ALA A 156 -5.06 -12.99 -11.01
CA ALA A 156 -5.85 -12.33 -9.97
C ALA A 156 -6.76 -11.23 -10.54
N THR A 157 -6.23 -10.40 -11.44
CA THR A 157 -7.01 -9.34 -12.11
C THR A 157 -8.11 -9.94 -12.98
N ALA A 158 -7.76 -10.91 -13.83
CA ALA A 158 -8.72 -11.58 -14.71
C ALA A 158 -9.81 -12.29 -13.90
N GLY A 159 -9.43 -13.03 -12.85
CA GLY A 159 -10.35 -13.66 -11.92
C GLY A 159 -11.27 -12.65 -11.25
N GLY A 160 -10.73 -11.51 -10.79
CA GLY A 160 -11.51 -10.41 -10.21
C GLY A 160 -12.54 -9.84 -11.18
N VAL A 161 -12.15 -9.56 -12.43
CA VAL A 161 -13.08 -9.08 -13.47
C VAL A 161 -14.16 -10.11 -13.79
N VAL A 162 -13.80 -11.40 -13.90
CA VAL A 162 -14.76 -12.49 -14.11
C VAL A 162 -15.75 -12.59 -12.95
N VAL A 163 -15.29 -12.52 -11.71
CA VAL A 163 -16.15 -12.52 -10.52
C VAL A 163 -17.11 -11.33 -10.56
N ILE A 164 -16.63 -10.13 -10.89
CA ILE A 164 -17.49 -8.95 -11.04
C ILE A 164 -18.53 -9.16 -12.14
N ALA A 165 -18.11 -9.67 -13.30
CA ALA A 165 -19.01 -9.93 -14.42
C ALA A 165 -20.09 -10.97 -14.09
N VAL A 166 -19.72 -12.04 -13.37
CA VAL A 166 -20.64 -13.05 -12.86
C VAL A 166 -21.60 -12.44 -11.84
N LEU A 167 -21.10 -11.70 -10.84
CA LEU A 167 -21.94 -11.06 -9.83
C LEU A 167 -22.96 -10.10 -10.45
N LEU A 168 -22.55 -9.30 -11.43
CA LEU A 168 -23.46 -8.39 -12.14
C LEU A 168 -24.40 -9.15 -13.08
N GLY A 169 -23.91 -10.16 -13.80
CA GLY A 169 -24.68 -10.93 -14.77
C GLY A 169 -25.78 -11.80 -14.16
N PHE A 170 -25.60 -12.27 -12.93
CA PHE A 170 -26.59 -13.04 -12.17
C PHE A 170 -27.41 -12.18 -11.19
N SER A 171 -27.22 -10.85 -11.18
CA SER A 171 -28.00 -9.95 -10.33
C SER A 171 -29.34 -9.58 -11.00
N ASP A 172 -30.40 -9.50 -10.21
CA ASP A 172 -31.71 -9.05 -10.68
C ASP A 172 -31.63 -7.62 -11.25
N THR A 173 -32.45 -7.35 -12.27
CA THR A 173 -32.48 -6.05 -12.97
C THR A 173 -32.87 -4.89 -12.07
N GLU A 174 -33.65 -5.14 -11.02
CA GLU A 174 -33.95 -4.14 -9.99
C GLU A 174 -32.72 -3.80 -9.14
N ARG A 175 -31.95 -4.80 -8.70
CA ARG A 175 -30.68 -4.60 -7.97
C ARG A 175 -29.61 -3.93 -8.83
N LEU A 176 -29.58 -4.21 -10.14
CA LEU A 176 -28.62 -3.58 -11.05
C LEU A 176 -28.80 -2.07 -11.16
N ARG A 177 -30.03 -1.55 -10.97
CA ARG A 177 -30.31 -0.10 -10.96
C ARG A 177 -29.83 0.59 -9.69
N GLU A 178 -29.56 -0.16 -8.63
CA GLU A 178 -29.04 0.38 -7.38
C GLU A 178 -27.52 0.63 -7.46
N PHE A 179 -26.81 -0.04 -8.37
CA PHE A 179 -25.38 0.18 -8.56
C PHE A 179 -25.12 1.49 -9.31
N SER A 180 -24.52 2.44 -8.60
CA SER A 180 -24.04 3.68 -9.21
C SER A 180 -22.84 3.41 -10.14
N TYR A 181 -22.67 4.22 -11.20
CA TYR A 181 -21.48 4.14 -12.05
C TYR A 181 -20.15 4.29 -11.26
N PRO A 182 -20.04 5.21 -10.27
CA PRO A 182 -18.87 5.28 -9.39
C PRO A 182 -18.59 3.99 -8.64
N PHE A 183 -19.62 3.28 -8.18
CA PHE A 183 -19.45 2.02 -7.46
C PHE A 183 -18.88 0.92 -8.36
N ILE A 184 -19.39 0.80 -9.59
CA ILE A 184 -18.86 -0.16 -10.58
C ILE A 184 -17.40 0.16 -10.91
N ALA A 185 -17.07 1.44 -11.10
CA ALA A 185 -15.69 1.87 -11.31
C ALA A 185 -14.80 1.52 -10.10
N GLN A 186 -15.29 1.68 -8.88
CA GLN A 186 -14.57 1.30 -7.65
C GLN A 186 -14.34 -0.21 -7.57
N MET A 187 -15.31 -1.04 -7.97
CA MET A 187 -15.14 -2.50 -8.02
C MET A 187 -14.04 -2.90 -9.02
N LEU A 188 -14.02 -2.27 -10.20
CA LEU A 188 -12.99 -2.52 -11.21
C LEU A 188 -11.60 -2.05 -10.74
N MET A 189 -11.51 -0.87 -10.12
CA MET A 189 -10.27 -0.40 -9.49
C MET A 189 -9.81 -1.36 -8.39
N LEU A 190 -10.72 -1.86 -7.56
CA LEU A 190 -10.39 -2.82 -6.52
C LEU A 190 -9.84 -4.13 -7.11
N ALA A 191 -10.38 -4.61 -8.24
CA ALA A 191 -9.84 -5.78 -8.94
C ALA A 191 -8.41 -5.53 -9.46
N LEU A 192 -8.13 -4.34 -10.01
CA LEU A 192 -6.78 -3.95 -10.42
C LEU A 192 -5.82 -3.86 -9.23
N LEU A 193 -6.27 -3.27 -8.11
CA LEU A 193 -5.48 -3.17 -6.88
C LEU A 193 -5.17 -4.56 -6.31
N TRP A 194 -6.11 -5.50 -6.36
CA TRP A 194 -5.86 -6.89 -5.99
C TRP A 194 -4.80 -7.53 -6.87
N GLY A 195 -4.88 -7.36 -8.19
CA GLY A 195 -3.86 -7.81 -9.13
C GLY A 195 -2.47 -7.28 -8.76
N LEU A 196 -2.37 -5.97 -8.53
CA LEU A 196 -1.13 -5.33 -8.10
C LEU A 196 -0.64 -5.84 -6.73
N TRP A 197 -1.55 -6.08 -5.78
CA TRP A 197 -1.18 -6.61 -4.47
C TRP A 197 -0.60 -8.02 -4.57
N PHE A 198 -1.18 -8.87 -5.44
CA PHE A 198 -0.64 -10.20 -5.74
C PHE A 198 0.73 -10.13 -6.41
N ASP A 199 0.93 -9.22 -7.38
CA ASP A 199 2.23 -8.97 -8.01
C ASP A 199 3.31 -8.71 -6.95
N GLN A 200 3.07 -7.72 -6.08
CA GLN A 200 4.02 -7.33 -5.05
C GLN A 200 4.22 -8.42 -3.99
N SER A 201 3.15 -9.14 -3.62
CA SER A 201 3.21 -10.19 -2.60
C SER A 201 3.99 -11.41 -3.09
N VAL A 202 3.74 -11.84 -4.33
CA VAL A 202 4.45 -12.98 -4.92
C VAL A 202 5.92 -12.63 -5.11
N ALA A 203 6.24 -11.43 -5.61
CA ALA A 203 7.62 -10.98 -5.70
C ALA A 203 8.32 -11.00 -4.33
N ALA A 204 7.69 -10.42 -3.30
CA ALA A 204 8.23 -10.37 -1.93
C ALA A 204 8.49 -11.77 -1.35
N VAL A 205 7.55 -12.71 -1.54
CA VAL A 205 7.69 -14.09 -1.07
C VAL A 205 8.77 -14.85 -1.82
N LEU A 206 8.88 -14.66 -3.14
CA LEU A 206 9.93 -15.30 -3.95
C LEU A 206 11.31 -14.83 -3.54
N TYR A 207 11.52 -13.52 -3.39
CA TYR A 207 12.77 -12.95 -2.87
C TYR A 207 13.12 -13.51 -1.48
N TRP A 208 12.14 -13.54 -0.58
CA TRP A 208 12.33 -14.03 0.79
C TRP A 208 12.69 -15.52 0.83
N ARG A 209 12.00 -16.35 0.03
CA ARG A 209 12.27 -17.79 -0.07
C ARG A 209 13.67 -18.05 -0.61
N ASP A 210 14.05 -17.31 -1.64
CA ASP A 210 15.34 -17.46 -2.30
C ASP A 210 16.49 -17.04 -1.37
N ARG A 211 16.31 -15.96 -0.59
CA ARG A 211 17.24 -15.60 0.49
C ARG A 211 17.41 -16.70 1.53
N ARG A 212 16.33 -17.41 1.90
CA ARG A 212 16.40 -18.55 2.84
C ARG A 212 17.07 -19.77 2.22
N GLY A 213 16.88 -20.01 0.93
CA GLY A 213 17.53 -21.11 0.20
C GLY A 213 19.03 -20.95 0.06
N VAL A 214 19.55 -19.72 0.00
CA VAL A 214 20.99 -19.42 -0.03
C VAL A 214 21.64 -19.53 1.37
N GLN A 215 20.85 -19.47 2.45
CA GLN A 215 21.34 -19.57 3.83
C GLN A 215 21.32 -21.00 4.41
N ALA A 216 20.72 -21.96 3.70
CA ALA A 216 20.68 -23.38 4.05
C ALA A 216 21.83 -24.13 3.39
#